data_AF-A0A2W2EJ78-F1
#
_entry.id   AF-A0A2W2EJ78-F1
#
_cell.length_a   1.000
_cell.length_b   1.000
_cell.length_c   1.000
_cell.angle_alpha   90.00
_cell.angle_beta   90.00
_cell.angle_gamma   90.00
#
_symmetry.space_group_name_H-M   'P 1'
#
loop_
_entity.id
_entity.type
_entity.pdbx_description
1 polymer ?
#
loop_
_entity_poly.entity_id
_entity_poly.type
_entity_poly.pdbx_seq_one_letter_code
_entity_poly.pdbx_strand_id
1 'polypeptide(L)'
;GWWVAGGVIALVCLSRVYLGVHFISDVVVGVLLGVAVLLLVAKAERPAVAWWRRRSLGAQLGVSVALSGALIGAALLANAPYAGWLRPRAWGPAGVIDPESLETVVVMAGVLLGTLAGASIMYRLGWFDAGGPPAVRTARWALGMAVAVLIWYAERDLFPESLAATYASYALLTLWVQVGAPLLFIRLGLMSPAGRRPVHHEVAR
;
A
#
# COMPACT_ATOMS: atom_id res chain seq x y z
N GLY A 1 -6.53 3.49 -20.96
CA GLY A 1 -5.59 3.12 -22.03
C GLY A 1 -4.30 3.90 -21.89
N TRP A 2 -3.19 3.44 -22.48
CA TRP A 2 -1.86 4.09 -22.38
C TRP A 2 -1.88 5.58 -22.74
N TRP A 3 -2.72 5.98 -23.70
CA TRP A 3 -2.94 7.39 -24.08
C TRP A 3 -3.51 8.26 -22.95
N VAL A 4 -4.46 7.73 -22.18
CA VAL A 4 -5.04 8.45 -21.03
C VAL A 4 -3.98 8.61 -19.94
N ALA A 5 -3.19 7.56 -19.67
CA ALA A 5 -2.10 7.64 -18.70
C ALA A 5 -1.04 8.67 -19.11
N GLY A 6 -0.60 8.64 -20.37
CA GLY A 6 0.32 9.64 -20.93
C GLY A 6 -0.23 11.07 -20.86
N GLY A 7 -1.51 11.25 -21.20
CA GLY A 7 -2.19 12.54 -21.10
C GLY A 7 -2.24 13.08 -19.67
N VAL A 8 -2.58 12.24 -18.68
CA VAL A 8 -2.56 12.62 -17.27
C VAL A 8 -1.15 12.99 -16.80
N ILE A 9 -0.13 12.21 -17.17
CA ILE A 9 1.27 12.53 -16.84
C ILE A 9 1.66 13.90 -17.41
N ALA A 10 1.32 14.16 -18.68
CA ALA A 10 1.60 15.44 -19.32
C ALA A 10 0.89 16.62 -18.62
N LEU A 11 -0.38 16.46 -18.25
CA LEU A 11 -1.13 17.49 -17.51
C LEU A 11 -0.54 17.77 -16.12
N VAL A 12 -0.10 16.73 -15.40
CA VAL A 12 0.57 16.89 -14.10
C VAL A 12 1.90 17.63 -14.26
N CYS A 13 2.70 17.25 -15.26
CA CYS A 13 3.96 17.90 -15.58
C CYS A 13 3.76 19.37 -15.93
N LEU A 14 2.78 19.67 -16.78
CA LEU A 14 2.44 21.03 -17.20
C LEU A 14 1.96 21.87 -16.01
N SER A 15 1.15 21.31 -15.11
CA SER A 15 0.69 21.99 -13.90
C SER A 15 1.86 22.44 -13.02
N ARG A 16 2.90 21.61 -12.87
CA ARG A 16 4.09 21.96 -12.05
C ARG A 16 4.91 23.10 -12.66
N VAL A 17 5.07 23.13 -13.98
CA VAL A 17 5.76 24.24 -14.67
C VAL A 17 4.91 25.51 -14.64
N TYR A 18 3.60 25.38 -14.87
CA TYR A 18 2.67 26.51 -14.89
C TYR A 18 2.55 27.20 -13.53
N LEU A 19 2.57 26.44 -12.43
CA LEU A 19 2.58 26.99 -11.07
C LEU A 19 3.93 27.63 -10.68
N GLY A 20 4.95 27.55 -11.54
CA GLY A 20 6.28 28.12 -11.31
C GLY A 20 7.07 27.45 -10.20
N VAL A 21 6.66 26.27 -9.75
CA VAL A 21 7.29 25.54 -8.62
C VAL A 21 8.44 24.63 -9.04
N HIS A 22 8.54 24.29 -10.32
CA HIS A 22 9.59 23.43 -10.88
C HIS A 22 10.07 23.94 -12.22
N PHE A 23 11.38 23.79 -12.49
CA PHE A 23 11.94 24.04 -13.81
C PHE A 23 11.58 22.91 -14.78
N ILE A 24 11.64 23.20 -16.09
CA ILE A 24 11.41 22.20 -17.14
C ILE A 24 12.42 21.03 -17.00
N SER A 25 13.66 21.32 -16.60
CA SER A 25 14.68 20.30 -16.33
C SER A 25 14.24 19.32 -15.25
N ASP A 26 13.63 19.81 -14.16
CA ASP A 26 13.20 18.98 -13.03
C ASP A 26 12.09 18.01 -13.47
N VAL A 27 11.18 18.51 -14.31
CA VAL A 27 10.10 17.72 -14.90
C VAL A 27 10.66 16.65 -15.83
N VAL A 28 11.60 16.99 -16.72
CA VAL A 28 12.22 16.02 -17.64
C VAL A 28 12.95 14.93 -16.87
N VAL A 29 13.76 15.29 -15.87
CA VAL A 29 14.47 14.33 -15.02
C VAL A 29 13.48 13.44 -14.26
N GLY A 30 12.42 14.01 -13.70
CA GLY A 30 11.37 13.28 -13.01
C GLY A 30 10.65 12.27 -13.91
N VAL A 31 10.33 12.65 -15.15
CA VAL A 31 9.72 11.76 -16.14
C VAL A 31 10.68 10.63 -16.53
N LEU A 32 11.94 10.94 -16.81
CA LEU A 32 12.96 9.94 -17.15
C LEU A 32 13.16 8.94 -16.01
N LEU A 33 13.22 9.43 -14.77
CA LEU A 33 13.31 8.58 -13.58
C LEU A 33 12.08 7.69 -13.42
N GLY A 34 10.88 8.25 -13.61
CA GLY A 34 9.63 7.50 -13.58
C GLY A 34 9.58 6.38 -14.62
N VAL A 35 10.03 6.66 -15.85
CA VAL A 35 10.15 5.66 -16.92
C VAL A 35 11.18 4.59 -16.56
N ALA A 36 12.34 4.98 -16.02
CA ALA A 36 13.37 4.03 -15.58
C ALA A 36 12.85 3.07 -14.49
N VAL A 37 12.14 3.60 -13.48
CA VAL A 37 11.50 2.80 -12.43
C VAL A 37 10.42 1.89 -13.01
N LEU A 38 9.58 2.39 -13.92
CA LEU A 38 8.55 1.58 -14.58
C LEU A 38 9.16 0.39 -15.34
N LEU A 39 10.23 0.63 -16.12
CA LEU A 39 10.91 -0.42 -16.87
C LEU A 39 11.57 -1.45 -15.94
N LEU A 40 12.19 -0.99 -14.84
CA LEU A 40 12.79 -1.86 -13.84
C LEU A 40 11.72 -2.76 -13.20
N VAL A 41 10.60 -2.18 -12.76
CA VAL A 41 9.50 -2.93 -12.15
C VAL A 41 8.88 -3.90 -13.16
N ALA A 42 8.61 -3.48 -14.41
CA ALA A 42 8.05 -4.35 -15.43
C ALA A 42 8.94 -5.57 -15.75
N LYS A 43 10.27 -5.41 -15.67
CA LYS A 43 11.23 -6.50 -15.85
C LYS A 43 11.35 -7.38 -14.59
N ALA A 44 11.30 -6.78 -13.41
CA ALA A 44 11.52 -7.47 -12.13
C ALA A 44 10.26 -8.15 -11.57
N GLU A 45 9.07 -7.69 -11.92
CA GLU A 45 7.79 -8.18 -11.37
C GLU A 45 7.63 -9.68 -11.57
N ARG A 46 7.74 -10.18 -12.81
CA ARG A 46 7.57 -11.59 -13.13
C ARG A 46 8.53 -12.50 -12.36
N PRO A 47 9.87 -12.28 -12.38
CA PRO A 47 10.79 -13.13 -11.63
C PRO A 47 10.60 -13.00 -10.12
N ALA A 48 10.31 -11.80 -9.60
CA ALA A 48 10.07 -11.58 -8.17
C ALA A 48 8.83 -12.32 -7.69
N VAL A 49 7.70 -12.20 -8.41
CA VAL A 49 6.44 -12.88 -8.08
C VAL A 49 6.60 -14.40 -8.21
N ALA A 50 7.29 -14.87 -9.25
CA ALA A 50 7.56 -16.31 -9.40
C ALA A 50 8.43 -16.86 -8.26
N TRP A 51 9.46 -16.12 -7.85
CA TRP A 51 10.28 -16.45 -6.68
C TRP A 51 9.46 -16.45 -5.39
N TRP A 52 8.63 -15.42 -5.18
CA TRP A 52 7.77 -15.28 -4.00
C TRP A 52 6.78 -16.44 -3.88
N ARG A 53 6.09 -16.78 -4.97
CA ARG A 53 5.06 -17.84 -5.00
C ARG A 53 5.62 -19.24 -4.76
N ARG A 54 6.91 -19.49 -5.04
CA ARG A 54 7.57 -20.78 -4.77
C ARG A 54 7.91 -20.99 -3.29
N ARG A 55 7.83 -19.96 -2.44
CA ARG A 55 8.18 -20.05 -1.01
C ARG A 55 7.02 -20.58 -0.16
N SER A 56 7.35 -21.23 0.94
CA SER A 56 6.36 -21.61 1.97
C SER A 56 5.73 -20.36 2.58
N LEU A 57 4.53 -20.49 3.16
CA LEU A 57 3.87 -19.36 3.81
C LEU A 57 4.73 -18.76 4.93
N GLY A 58 5.36 -19.60 5.76
CA GLY A 58 6.27 -19.13 6.81
C GLY A 58 7.45 -18.33 6.26
N ALA A 59 8.03 -18.74 5.13
CA ALA A 59 9.09 -17.98 4.47
C ALA A 59 8.59 -16.66 3.88
N GLN A 60 7.37 -16.63 3.31
CA GLN A 60 6.75 -15.38 2.84
C GLN A 60 6.55 -14.39 3.98
N LEU A 61 6.00 -14.84 5.11
CA LEU A 61 5.82 -14.02 6.30
C LEU A 61 7.16 -13.52 6.87
N GLY A 62 8.15 -14.41 6.94
CA GLY A 62 9.50 -14.05 7.38
C GLY A 62 10.13 -12.98 6.48
N VAL A 63 9.99 -13.08 5.16
CA VAL A 63 10.48 -12.05 4.23
C VAL A 63 9.68 -10.75 4.39
N SER A 64 8.37 -10.78 4.58
CA SER A 64 7.56 -9.58 4.85
C SER A 64 8.03 -8.83 6.10
N VAL A 65 8.28 -9.55 7.19
CA VAL A 65 8.83 -8.98 8.44
C VAL A 65 10.23 -8.43 8.20
N ALA A 66 11.09 -9.17 7.50
CA ALA A 66 12.44 -8.72 7.19
C ALA A 66 12.46 -7.45 6.33
N LEU A 67 11.60 -7.35 5.30
CA LEU A 67 11.49 -6.16 4.44
C LEU A 67 10.94 -4.96 5.21
N SER A 68 9.91 -5.16 6.03
CA SER A 68 9.37 -4.11 6.91
C SER A 68 10.42 -3.62 7.91
N GLY A 69 11.16 -4.54 8.54
CA GLY A 69 12.23 -4.20 9.47
C GLY A 69 13.41 -3.52 8.78
N ALA A 70 13.76 -3.95 7.58
CA ALA A 70 14.80 -3.31 6.76
C ALA A 70 14.44 -1.87 6.39
N LEU A 71 13.16 -1.58 6.13
CA LEU A 71 12.70 -0.22 5.85
C LEU A 71 12.89 0.70 7.07
N ILE A 72 12.50 0.24 8.26
CA ILE A 72 12.70 0.98 9.51
C ILE A 72 14.20 1.12 9.81
N GLY A 73 14.96 0.03 9.67
CA GLY A 73 16.41 0.02 9.87
C GLY A 73 17.14 0.98 8.93
N ALA A 74 16.75 1.04 7.65
CA ALA A 74 17.31 1.98 6.68
C ALA A 74 17.00 3.43 7.06
N ALA A 75 15.79 3.73 7.55
CA ALA A 75 15.46 5.06 8.03
C ALA A 75 16.21 5.45 9.30
N LEU A 76 16.42 4.50 10.23
CA LEU A 76 17.25 4.73 11.42
C LEU A 76 18.71 5.04 11.03
N LEU A 77 19.26 4.27 10.09
CA LEU A 77 20.61 4.51 9.57
C LEU A 77 20.72 5.84 8.82
N ALA A 78 19.69 6.21 8.05
CA ALA A 78 19.64 7.50 7.35
C ALA A 78 19.51 8.69 8.33
N ASN A 79 18.85 8.49 9.48
CA ASN A 79 18.69 9.51 10.51
C ASN A 79 19.86 9.61 11.48
N ALA A 80 20.69 8.57 11.62
CA ALA A 80 21.81 8.55 12.56
C ALA A 80 22.76 9.78 12.44
N PRO A 81 23.10 10.28 11.24
CA PRO A 81 23.95 11.48 11.11
C PRO A 81 23.26 12.78 11.54
N TYR A 82 21.93 12.81 11.60
CA TYR A 82 21.12 13.98 11.94
C TYR A 82 20.68 14.00 13.40
N ALA A 83 21.04 12.98 14.20
CA ALA A 83 20.65 12.90 15.59
C ALA A 83 21.16 14.11 16.39
N GLY A 84 20.25 14.88 16.98
CA GLY A 84 20.57 16.10 17.73
C GLY A 84 20.87 17.30 16.84
N TRP A 85 20.54 17.24 15.55
CA TRP A 85 20.66 18.38 14.65
C TRP A 85 19.67 19.47 15.07
N LEU A 86 20.23 20.59 15.53
CA LEU A 86 19.46 21.75 15.93
C LEU A 86 19.15 22.62 14.70
N ARG A 87 17.87 22.90 14.48
CA ARG A 87 17.43 23.82 13.42
C ARG A 87 18.08 25.20 13.63
N PRO A 88 18.75 25.78 12.61
CA PRO A 88 19.20 27.16 12.68
C PRO A 88 18.02 28.11 12.94
N ARG A 89 18.13 29.00 13.93
CA ARG A 89 17.06 29.96 14.28
C ARG A 89 16.60 30.84 13.11
N ALA A 90 17.49 31.07 12.15
CA ALA A 90 17.21 31.82 10.92
C ALA A 90 16.17 31.14 10.01
N TRP A 91 15.89 29.84 10.17
CA TRP A 91 14.93 29.09 9.35
C TRP A 91 13.52 29.06 9.96
N GLY A 92 13.24 29.92 10.95
CA GLY A 92 11.97 29.99 11.69
C GLY A 92 10.68 29.97 10.85
N PRO A 93 10.61 30.62 9.66
CA PRO A 93 9.40 30.59 8.82
C PRO A 93 9.20 29.31 8.00
N ALA A 94 10.19 28.41 7.90
CA ALA A 94 10.19 27.29 6.95
C ALA A 94 9.26 26.10 7.32
N GLY A 95 8.31 26.30 8.24
CA GLY A 95 7.39 25.26 8.70
C GLY A 95 7.98 24.33 9.78
N VAL A 96 7.16 23.38 10.23
CA VAL A 96 7.60 22.32 11.15
C VAL A 96 8.32 21.25 10.34
N ILE A 97 9.65 21.43 10.19
CA ILE A 97 10.54 20.38 9.67
C ILE A 97 11.02 19.58 10.88
N ASP A 98 10.54 18.34 10.99
CA ASP A 98 11.02 17.36 11.97
C ASP A 98 11.80 16.28 11.21
N PRO A 99 13.11 16.51 10.93
CA PRO A 99 13.89 15.62 10.09
C PRO A 99 14.10 14.25 10.74
N GLU A 100 13.96 14.16 12.06
CA GLU A 100 14.09 12.91 12.82
C GLU A 100 12.78 12.11 12.89
N SER A 101 11.67 12.64 12.35
CA SER A 101 10.37 11.96 12.39
C SER A 101 10.41 10.64 11.63
N LEU A 102 10.22 9.55 12.36
CA LEU A 102 10.09 8.20 11.81
C LEU A 102 8.65 7.84 11.46
N GLU A 103 7.68 8.70 11.76
CA GLU A 103 6.25 8.39 11.67
C GLU A 103 5.87 7.88 10.28
N THR A 104 6.22 8.62 9.22
CA THR A 104 5.89 8.22 7.84
C THR A 104 6.53 6.88 7.47
N VAL A 105 7.77 6.63 7.88
CA VAL A 105 8.46 5.37 7.60
C VAL A 105 7.80 4.22 8.35
N VAL A 106 7.44 4.43 9.61
CA VAL A 106 6.76 3.45 10.45
C VAL A 106 5.38 3.08 9.87
N VAL A 107 4.62 4.08 9.40
CA VAL A 107 3.36 3.86 8.67
C VAL A 107 3.61 3.01 7.42
N MET A 108 4.58 3.38 6.57
CA MET A 108 4.90 2.64 5.35
C MET A 108 5.38 1.22 5.64
N ALA A 109 6.13 1.01 6.72
CA ALA A 109 6.60 -0.29 7.16
C ALA A 109 5.42 -1.18 7.62
N GLY A 110 4.50 -0.63 8.40
CA GLY A 110 3.26 -1.33 8.79
C GLY A 110 2.43 -1.72 7.58
N VAL A 111 2.19 -0.77 6.66
CA VAL A 111 1.53 -1.01 5.37
C VAL A 111 2.22 -2.13 4.59
N LEU A 112 3.54 -2.10 4.48
CA LEU A 112 4.32 -3.10 3.75
C LEU A 112 4.17 -4.50 4.37
N LEU A 113 4.25 -4.61 5.70
CA LEU A 113 4.06 -5.88 6.40
C LEU A 113 2.66 -6.44 6.14
N GLY A 114 1.62 -5.67 6.43
CA GLY A 114 0.24 -6.13 6.33
C GLY A 114 -0.19 -6.42 4.90
N THR A 115 0.28 -5.65 3.92
CA THR A 115 0.02 -5.91 2.50
C THR A 115 0.66 -7.21 2.01
N LEU A 116 1.95 -7.43 2.29
CA LEU A 116 2.67 -8.62 1.84
C LEU A 116 2.23 -9.88 2.57
N ALA A 117 2.08 -9.81 3.90
CA ALA A 117 1.57 -10.92 4.70
C ALA A 117 0.14 -11.27 4.30
N GLY A 118 -0.72 -10.25 4.18
CA GLY A 118 -2.11 -10.44 3.79
C GLY A 118 -2.27 -11.00 2.39
N ALA A 119 -1.54 -10.47 1.40
CA ALA A 119 -1.55 -11.01 0.04
C ALA A 119 -1.08 -12.47 0.01
N SER A 120 -0.06 -12.81 0.80
CA SER A 120 0.49 -14.17 0.87
C SER A 120 -0.52 -15.16 1.47
N ILE A 121 -1.22 -14.76 2.54
CA ILE A 121 -2.29 -15.55 3.15
C ILE A 121 -3.46 -15.71 2.19
N MET A 122 -3.95 -14.61 1.59
CA MET A 122 -5.08 -14.64 0.66
C MET A 122 -4.78 -15.48 -0.59
N TYR A 123 -3.55 -15.41 -1.09
CA TYR A 123 -3.08 -16.24 -2.19
C TYR A 123 -3.15 -17.74 -1.86
N ARG A 124 -2.79 -18.13 -0.62
CA ARG A 124 -2.90 -19.52 -0.15
C ARG A 124 -4.34 -19.98 0.05
N LEU A 125 -5.25 -19.06 0.37
CA LEU A 125 -6.68 -19.34 0.52
C LEU A 125 -7.43 -19.47 -0.82
N GLY A 126 -6.74 -19.31 -1.95
CA GLY A 126 -7.30 -19.52 -3.29
C GLY A 126 -7.84 -18.25 -3.97
N TRP A 127 -7.54 -17.07 -3.42
CA TRP A 127 -7.98 -15.77 -3.94
C TRP A 127 -9.51 -15.65 -4.07
N PHE A 128 -9.98 -14.53 -4.61
CA PHE A 128 -11.40 -14.20 -4.74
C PHE A 128 -11.74 -13.58 -6.10
N ASP A 129 -12.99 -13.73 -6.52
CA ASP A 129 -13.55 -13.01 -7.65
C ASP A 129 -14.25 -11.74 -7.16
N ALA A 130 -13.73 -10.58 -7.55
CA ALA A 130 -14.28 -9.28 -7.19
C ALA A 130 -15.43 -8.82 -8.10
N GLY A 131 -15.86 -9.64 -9.06
CA GLY A 131 -16.97 -9.39 -9.98
C GLY A 131 -18.34 -9.22 -9.31
N GLY A 132 -19.37 -9.14 -10.13
CA GLY A 132 -20.76 -9.02 -9.69
C GLY A 132 -21.38 -7.62 -9.80
N PRO A 133 -22.68 -7.51 -9.44
CA PRO A 133 -23.50 -6.31 -9.63
C PRO A 133 -22.94 -5.07 -8.91
N PRO A 134 -23.20 -3.85 -9.42
CA PRO A 134 -22.72 -2.61 -8.81
C PRO A 134 -23.20 -2.46 -7.36
N ALA A 135 -24.42 -2.87 -7.02
CA ALA A 135 -24.93 -2.84 -5.65
C ALA A 135 -24.07 -3.67 -4.67
N VAL A 136 -23.61 -4.85 -5.10
CA VAL A 136 -22.75 -5.72 -4.29
C VAL A 136 -21.35 -5.12 -4.13
N ARG A 137 -20.86 -4.39 -5.13
CA ARG A 137 -19.58 -3.66 -5.05
C ARG A 137 -19.67 -2.51 -4.04
N THR A 138 -20.76 -1.74 -4.07
CA THR A 138 -21.01 -0.65 -3.12
C THR A 138 -21.17 -1.18 -1.69
N ALA A 139 -21.90 -2.29 -1.50
CA ALA A 139 -22.05 -2.92 -0.18
C ALA A 139 -20.70 -3.38 0.39
N ARG A 140 -19.84 -4.01 -0.42
CA ARG A 140 -18.48 -4.40 -0.03
C ARG A 140 -17.63 -3.18 0.33
N TRP A 141 -17.70 -2.11 -0.46
CA TRP A 141 -16.97 -0.88 -0.17
C TRP A 141 -17.42 -0.25 1.16
N ALA A 142 -18.72 -0.11 1.38
CA ALA A 142 -19.28 0.48 2.61
C ALA A 142 -18.92 -0.36 3.85
N LEU A 143 -19.08 -1.67 3.77
CA LEU A 143 -18.75 -2.58 4.88
C LEU A 143 -17.23 -2.60 5.15
N GLY A 144 -16.41 -2.66 4.10
CA GLY A 144 -14.96 -2.62 4.22
C GLY A 144 -14.46 -1.32 4.85
N MET A 145 -15.04 -0.19 4.45
CA MET A 145 -14.77 1.13 5.03
C MET A 145 -15.21 1.23 6.49
N ALA A 146 -16.40 0.71 6.84
CA ALA A 146 -16.89 0.74 8.21
C ALA A 146 -15.92 0.03 9.17
N VAL A 147 -15.42 -1.16 8.79
CA VAL A 147 -14.45 -1.89 9.61
C VAL A 147 -13.08 -1.20 9.61
N ALA A 148 -12.65 -0.62 8.48
CA ALA A 148 -11.41 0.15 8.43
C ALA A 148 -11.44 1.37 9.38
N VAL A 149 -12.56 2.09 9.43
CA VAL A 149 -12.79 3.20 10.37
C VAL A 149 -12.82 2.68 11.81
N LEU A 150 -13.42 1.52 12.06
CA LEU A 150 -13.43 0.91 13.39
C LEU A 150 -12.01 0.55 13.85
N ILE A 151 -11.17 -0.02 12.97
CA ILE A 151 -9.75 -0.31 13.27
C ILE A 151 -9.00 0.98 13.60
N TRP A 152 -9.18 2.02 12.78
CA TRP A 152 -8.55 3.32 12.99
C TRP A 152 -8.99 3.99 14.31
N TYR A 153 -10.29 3.95 14.62
CA TYR A 153 -10.83 4.49 15.86
C TYR A 153 -10.35 3.70 17.08
N ALA A 154 -10.33 2.37 16.98
CA ALA A 154 -9.88 1.49 18.04
C ALA A 154 -8.40 1.71 18.40
N GLU A 155 -7.54 1.97 17.42
CA GLU A 155 -6.18 2.40 17.72
C GLU A 155 -6.19 3.66 18.59
N ARG A 156 -6.82 4.72 18.07
CA ARG A 156 -6.68 6.07 18.62
C ARG A 156 -7.21 6.20 20.05
N ASP A 157 -8.22 5.41 20.40
CA ASP A 157 -8.89 5.47 21.70
C ASP A 157 -8.39 4.42 22.70
N LEU A 158 -7.98 3.22 22.23
CA LEU A 158 -7.56 2.14 23.13
C LEU A 158 -6.04 2.05 23.36
N PHE A 159 -5.21 2.61 22.47
CA PHE A 159 -3.76 2.48 22.55
C PHE A 159 -3.06 3.82 22.79
N PRO A 160 -1.91 3.81 23.52
CA PRO A 160 -1.09 5.00 23.64
C PRO A 160 -0.55 5.47 22.29
N GLU A 161 -0.55 6.79 22.06
CA GLU A 161 0.09 7.40 20.90
C GLU A 161 1.59 7.06 20.87
N SER A 162 1.96 6.06 20.07
CA SER A 162 3.31 5.53 19.99
C SER A 162 3.58 4.96 18.60
N LEU A 163 4.85 5.01 18.17
CA LEU A 163 5.26 4.45 16.87
C LEU A 163 4.91 2.95 16.75
N ALA A 164 4.93 2.20 17.85
CA ALA A 164 4.56 0.79 17.87
C ALA A 164 3.05 0.60 17.61
N ALA A 165 2.19 1.43 18.24
CA ALA A 165 0.76 1.41 17.98
C ALA A 165 0.48 1.80 16.52
N THR A 166 1.09 2.88 16.02
CA THR A 166 0.98 3.30 14.61
C THR A 166 1.39 2.18 13.66
N TYR A 167 2.55 1.57 13.88
CA TYR A 167 3.00 0.43 13.10
C TYR A 167 1.97 -0.71 13.04
N ALA A 168 1.50 -1.13 14.22
CA ALA A 168 0.56 -2.23 14.37
C ALA A 168 -0.78 -1.93 13.68
N SER A 169 -1.27 -0.69 13.79
CA SER A 169 -2.54 -0.24 13.23
C SER A 169 -2.53 -0.26 11.72
N TYR A 170 -1.49 0.28 11.09
CA TYR A 170 -1.36 0.26 9.63
C TYR A 170 -1.08 -1.15 9.08
N ALA A 171 -0.36 -1.99 9.82
CA ALA A 171 -0.22 -3.40 9.50
C ALA A 171 -1.55 -4.15 9.58
N LEU A 172 -2.33 -3.91 10.64
CA LEU A 172 -3.65 -4.52 10.83
C LEU A 172 -4.64 -4.04 9.78
N LEU A 173 -4.65 -2.74 9.47
CA LEU A 173 -5.53 -2.13 8.48
C LEU A 173 -5.28 -2.72 7.09
N THR A 174 -4.02 -2.86 6.68
CA THR A 174 -3.70 -3.45 5.38
C THR A 174 -3.88 -4.96 5.36
N LEU A 175 -3.62 -5.65 6.46
CA LEU A 175 -3.97 -7.07 6.61
C LEU A 175 -5.49 -7.29 6.52
N TRP A 176 -6.28 -6.40 7.11
CA TRP A 176 -7.74 -6.37 6.98
C TRP A 176 -8.14 -6.21 5.51
N VAL A 177 -7.60 -5.23 4.80
CA VAL A 177 -7.90 -5.02 3.38
C VAL A 177 -7.57 -6.24 2.53
N GLN A 178 -6.42 -6.88 2.77
CA GLN A 178 -5.96 -8.00 1.95
C GLN A 178 -6.62 -9.34 2.29
N VAL A 179 -6.96 -9.58 3.56
CA VAL A 179 -7.47 -10.88 4.05
C VAL A 179 -8.82 -10.76 4.73
N GLY A 180 -8.93 -9.86 5.71
CA GLY A 180 -10.12 -9.76 6.55
C GLY A 180 -11.39 -9.40 5.76
N ALA A 181 -11.32 -8.36 4.93
CA ALA A 181 -12.43 -7.90 4.11
C ALA A 181 -12.87 -8.97 3.09
N PRO A 182 -11.98 -9.55 2.25
CA PRO A 182 -12.41 -10.61 1.34
C PRO A 182 -12.99 -11.84 2.05
N LEU A 183 -12.39 -12.28 3.17
CA LEU A 183 -12.94 -13.39 3.96
C LEU A 183 -14.32 -13.08 4.53
N LEU A 184 -14.53 -11.86 5.04
CA LEU A 184 -15.85 -11.43 5.51
C LEU A 184 -16.85 -11.43 4.36
N PHE A 185 -16.49 -10.91 3.19
CA PHE A 185 -17.39 -10.86 2.04
C PHE A 185 -17.74 -12.24 1.50
N ILE A 186 -16.78 -13.17 1.49
CA ILE A 186 -17.04 -14.57 1.13
C ILE A 186 -18.00 -15.22 2.13
N ARG A 187 -17.82 -14.98 3.44
CA ARG A 187 -18.72 -15.50 4.47
C ARG A 187 -20.14 -14.93 4.39
N LEU A 188 -20.26 -13.66 4.00
CA LEU A 188 -21.54 -12.98 3.82
C LEU A 188 -22.19 -13.26 2.45
N GLY A 189 -21.56 -14.06 1.58
CA GLY A 189 -22.07 -14.35 0.24
C GLY A 189 -22.00 -13.15 -0.74
N LEU A 190 -21.29 -12.09 -0.38
CA LEU A 190 -21.10 -10.89 -1.19
C LEU A 190 -19.96 -11.03 -2.22
N MET A 191 -19.21 -12.12 -2.16
CA MET A 191 -18.05 -12.40 -3.00
C MET A 191 -17.87 -13.91 -3.20
N SER A 192 -17.45 -14.34 -4.39
CA SER A 192 -17.19 -15.75 -4.68
C SER A 192 -15.68 -16.06 -4.57
N PRO A 193 -15.29 -17.23 -4.03
CA PRO A 193 -13.92 -17.72 -4.17
C PRO A 193 -13.58 -17.88 -5.65
N ALA A 194 -12.33 -17.57 -6.05
CA ALA A 194 -11.94 -17.60 -7.47
C ALA A 194 -12.12 -18.98 -8.14
N GLY A 195 -12.20 -20.06 -7.34
CA GLY A 195 -12.42 -21.43 -7.79
C GLY A 195 -13.87 -21.85 -8.06
N ARG A 196 -14.88 -20.98 -7.88
CA ARG A 196 -16.28 -21.28 -8.23
C ARG A 196 -16.75 -20.42 -9.39
N ARG A 197 -16.56 -20.88 -10.62
CA ARG A 197 -17.43 -20.45 -11.72
C ARG A 197 -18.84 -20.98 -11.41
N PRO A 198 -19.89 -20.14 -11.36
CA PRO A 198 -21.23 -20.65 -11.34
C PRO A 198 -21.49 -21.36 -12.67
N VAL A 199 -21.78 -22.66 -12.60
CA VAL A 199 -22.40 -23.37 -13.71
C VAL A 199 -23.79 -22.75 -13.86
N HIS A 200 -23.94 -21.81 -14.79
CA HIS A 200 -25.27 -21.47 -15.26
C HIS A 200 -25.83 -22.73 -15.90
N HIS A 201 -26.79 -23.36 -15.23
CA HIS A 201 -27.66 -24.34 -15.85
C HIS A 201 -28.36 -23.66 -17.02
N GLU A 202 -27.87 -23.93 -18.22
CA GLU A 202 -28.66 -23.79 -19.45
C GLU A 202 -29.87 -24.72 -19.29
N VAL A 203 -30.99 -24.13 -18.91
CA VAL A 203 -32.29 -24.78 -19.05
C VAL A 203 -32.53 -24.90 -20.54
N ALA A 204 -32.42 -26.14 -21.03
CA ALA A 204 -32.79 -26.55 -22.36
C ALA A 204 -34.17 -25.97 -22.73
N ARG A 205 -34.23 -25.34 -23.90
CA ARG A 205 -35.47 -25.14 -24.65
C ARG A 205 -35.62 -26.26 -25.67
#